data_AF-A0A6B2T515-F1
#
_entry.id   AF-A0A6B2T515-F1
#
_cell.length_a   1.000
_cell.length_b   1.000
_cell.length_c   1.000
_cell.angle_alpha   90.00
_cell.angle_beta   90.00
_cell.angle_gamma   90.00
#
_symmetry.space_group_name_H-M   'P 1'
#
loop_
_entity.id
_entity.type
_entity.pdbx_description
1 polymer ?
#
loop_
_entity_poly.entity_id
_entity_poly.type
_entity_poly.pdbx_seq_one_letter_code
_entity_poly.pdbx_strand_id
1 'polypeptide(L)'
;MKSSHGTVRQLADALQRQAVDAGTSTPSIRGADWRLATVQTVNAGGTVVTTDGITVRRLETYTLPLVGDVIAITQSSSGNWLALGRLSSGDPGWTTPTLGTGYIQGNTSTQGNNNGPIRYRKINWQGSWWMEWDGGATRATGAQTSNILSAALSADLRPAARASFVIARNATSISGVSLSTSVVHSLKVDFDSDGTVQLISAAAGATETNWLSLKGIRYPLD
;
A
#
# COMPACT_ATOMS: atom_id res chain seq x y z
N MET A 1 -64.90 -23.59 -18.97
CA MET A 1 -64.85 -22.32 -18.23
C MET A 1 -63.83 -22.46 -17.11
N LYS A 2 -62.80 -21.61 -17.05
CA LYS A 2 -61.96 -21.53 -15.84
C LYS A 2 -62.86 -20.98 -14.72
N SER A 3 -62.97 -21.69 -13.60
CA SER A 3 -63.79 -21.23 -12.48
C SER A 3 -63.25 -19.89 -11.98
N SER A 4 -64.14 -18.94 -11.63
CA SER A 4 -63.72 -17.60 -11.20
C SER A 4 -62.75 -17.65 -10.01
N HIS A 5 -62.85 -18.69 -9.17
CA HIS A 5 -61.94 -18.97 -8.07
C HIS A 5 -60.50 -19.25 -8.51
N GLY A 6 -60.28 -19.87 -9.67
CA GLY A 6 -58.94 -20.11 -10.21
C GLY A 6 -58.23 -18.82 -10.63
N THR A 7 -58.97 -17.89 -11.24
CA THR A 7 -58.45 -16.57 -11.65
C THR A 7 -58.12 -15.70 -10.43
N VAL A 8 -58.94 -15.75 -9.37
CA VAL A 8 -58.69 -14.99 -8.13
C VAL A 8 -57.42 -15.46 -7.41
N ARG A 9 -57.17 -16.77 -7.32
CA ARG A 9 -55.93 -17.30 -6.73
C ARG A 9 -54.69 -16.89 -7.53
N GLN A 10 -54.76 -16.98 -8.85
CA GLN A 10 -53.64 -16.55 -9.72
C GLN A 10 -53.31 -15.06 -9.57
N LEU A 11 -54.33 -14.21 -9.40
CA LEU A 11 -54.11 -12.79 -9.12
C LEU A 11 -53.50 -12.56 -7.74
N ALA A 12 -53.98 -13.25 -6.70
CA ALA A 12 -53.41 -13.17 -5.35
C ALA A 12 -51.93 -13.60 -5.33
N ASP A 13 -51.60 -14.71 -5.99
CA ASP A 13 -50.22 -15.20 -6.11
C ASP A 13 -49.32 -14.25 -6.90
N ALA A 14 -49.87 -13.58 -7.93
CA ALA A 14 -49.13 -12.58 -8.71
C ALA A 14 -48.87 -11.31 -7.89
N LEU A 15 -49.87 -10.83 -7.14
CA LEU A 15 -49.72 -9.67 -6.24
C LEU A 15 -48.74 -9.96 -5.11
N GLN A 16 -48.79 -11.15 -4.52
CA GLN A 16 -47.84 -11.56 -3.50
C GLN A 16 -46.41 -11.59 -4.04
N ARG A 17 -46.19 -12.18 -5.23
CA ARG A 17 -44.87 -12.18 -5.88
C ARG A 17 -44.40 -10.77 -6.18
N GLN A 18 -45.26 -9.93 -6.76
CA GLN A 18 -44.92 -8.54 -7.06
C GLN A 18 -44.55 -7.74 -5.79
N ALA A 19 -45.24 -7.97 -4.67
CA ALA A 19 -44.93 -7.33 -3.39
C ALA A 19 -43.57 -7.79 -2.83
N VAL A 20 -43.24 -9.08 -2.94
CA VAL A 20 -41.93 -9.62 -2.55
C VAL A 20 -40.82 -9.09 -3.46
N ASP A 21 -41.04 -9.08 -4.77
CA ASP A 21 -40.07 -8.57 -5.75
C ASP A 21 -39.85 -7.07 -5.55
N ALA A 22 -40.89 -6.28 -5.28
CA ALA A 22 -40.77 -4.87 -4.96
C ALA A 22 -40.01 -4.64 -3.64
N GLY A 23 -40.34 -5.40 -2.58
CA GLY A 23 -39.66 -5.30 -1.28
C GLY A 23 -38.20 -5.73 -1.32
N THR A 24 -37.85 -6.71 -2.15
CA THR A 24 -36.48 -7.16 -2.34
C THR A 24 -35.69 -6.27 -3.29
N SER A 25 -36.27 -5.66 -4.31
CA SER A 25 -35.53 -4.84 -5.29
C SER A 25 -35.50 -3.34 -4.97
N THR A 26 -36.38 -2.85 -4.10
CA THR A 26 -36.52 -1.41 -3.81
C THR A 26 -35.95 -1.06 -2.42
N PRO A 27 -34.81 -0.35 -2.33
CA PRO A 27 -34.19 0.00 -1.04
C PRO A 27 -35.10 0.80 -0.09
N SER A 28 -35.94 1.69 -0.61
CA SER A 28 -36.88 2.46 0.21
C SER A 28 -37.98 1.60 0.85
N ILE A 29 -38.25 0.40 0.31
CA ILE A 29 -39.20 -0.58 0.87
C ILE A 29 -38.50 -1.53 1.84
N ARG A 30 -37.28 -1.97 1.51
CA ARG A 30 -36.49 -2.89 2.34
C ARG A 30 -36.02 -2.27 3.67
N GLY A 31 -35.91 -0.94 3.70
CA GLY A 31 -35.35 -0.21 4.84
C GLY A 31 -33.83 -0.09 4.75
N ALA A 32 -33.17 0.11 5.89
CA ALA A 32 -31.72 0.18 5.92
C ALA A 32 -31.10 -1.20 5.68
N ASP A 33 -30.19 -1.30 4.71
CA ASP A 33 -29.46 -2.54 4.38
C ASP A 33 -28.00 -2.41 4.83
N TRP A 34 -27.36 -3.52 5.17
CA TRP A 34 -25.91 -3.56 5.41
C TRP A 34 -25.28 -4.75 4.70
N ARG A 35 -24.07 -4.54 4.18
CA ARG A 35 -23.30 -5.60 3.53
C ARG A 35 -21.81 -5.33 3.57
N LEU A 36 -21.04 -6.35 3.22
CA LEU A 36 -19.60 -6.22 3.04
C LEU A 36 -19.28 -5.70 1.64
N ALA A 37 -18.24 -4.88 1.54
CA ALA A 37 -17.69 -4.41 0.28
C ALA A 37 -16.17 -4.25 0.37
N THR A 38 -15.51 -4.25 -0.78
CA THR A 38 -14.06 -4.01 -0.86
C THR A 38 -13.81 -2.61 -1.38
N VAL A 39 -12.91 -1.85 -0.76
CA VAL A 39 -12.51 -0.53 -1.21
C VAL A 39 -11.67 -0.64 -2.48
N GLN A 40 -12.09 0.05 -3.54
CA GLN A 40 -11.35 0.19 -4.79
C GLN A 40 -10.58 1.51 -4.86
N THR A 41 -11.19 2.59 -4.38
CA THR A 41 -10.61 3.95 -4.44
C THR A 41 -10.84 4.68 -3.12
N VAL A 42 -9.82 5.42 -2.66
CA VAL A 42 -9.92 6.32 -1.51
C VAL A 42 -9.89 7.76 -2.00
N ASN A 43 -10.95 8.53 -1.70
CA ASN A 43 -11.03 9.93 -2.11
C ASN A 43 -10.62 10.87 -0.97
N ALA A 44 -9.99 11.99 -1.32
CA ALA A 44 -9.58 13.02 -0.35
C ALA A 44 -10.78 13.64 0.41
N GLY A 45 -11.99 13.59 -0.13
CA GLY A 45 -13.22 14.16 0.44
C GLY A 45 -13.93 13.32 1.50
N GLY A 46 -13.25 12.33 2.10
CA GLY A 46 -13.84 11.50 3.15
C GLY A 46 -14.79 10.40 2.65
N THR A 47 -14.70 10.04 1.37
CA THR A 47 -15.46 8.94 0.76
C THR A 47 -14.52 7.85 0.27
N VAL A 48 -15.04 6.64 0.13
CA VAL A 48 -14.39 5.56 -0.61
C VAL A 48 -15.34 5.05 -1.69
N VAL A 49 -14.78 4.51 -2.77
CA VAL A 49 -15.54 3.82 -3.81
C VAL A 49 -15.29 2.33 -3.65
N THR A 50 -16.36 1.55 -3.60
CA THR A 50 -16.29 0.08 -3.52
C THR A 50 -16.09 -0.54 -4.91
N THR A 51 -15.66 -1.80 -4.96
CA THR A 51 -15.40 -2.52 -6.24
C THR A 51 -16.62 -2.66 -7.15
N ASP A 52 -17.82 -2.52 -6.61
CA ASP A 52 -19.09 -2.50 -7.35
C ASP A 52 -19.57 -1.07 -7.68
N GLY A 53 -18.70 -0.07 -7.53
CA GLY A 53 -18.91 1.29 -7.99
C GLY A 53 -19.69 2.20 -7.04
N ILE A 54 -19.99 1.76 -5.81
CA ILE A 54 -20.72 2.58 -4.85
C ILE A 54 -19.77 3.54 -4.14
N THR A 55 -20.10 4.84 -4.19
CA THR A 55 -19.43 5.85 -3.39
C THR A 55 -20.08 5.92 -2.02
N VAL A 56 -19.31 5.63 -0.97
CA VAL A 56 -19.78 5.59 0.42
C VAL A 56 -19.03 6.61 1.27
N ARG A 57 -19.75 7.29 2.18
CA ARG A 57 -19.15 8.25 3.11
C ARG A 57 -18.59 7.52 4.32
N ARG A 58 -17.35 7.80 4.68
CA ARG A 58 -16.70 7.18 5.83
C ARG A 58 -17.21 7.82 7.12
N LEU A 59 -17.39 7.01 8.16
CA LEU A 59 -17.45 7.54 9.52
C LEU A 59 -16.11 8.19 9.88
N GLU A 60 -16.15 9.17 10.78
CA GLU A 60 -14.93 9.82 11.30
C GLU A 60 -14.00 8.82 11.97
N THR A 61 -14.55 7.76 12.58
CA THR A 61 -13.79 6.65 13.17
C THR A 61 -13.06 5.79 12.14
N TYR A 62 -13.46 5.83 10.86
CA TYR A 62 -12.76 5.17 9.76
C TYR A 62 -11.74 6.12 9.12
N THR A 63 -10.74 6.47 9.93
CA THR A 63 -9.75 7.51 9.62
C THR A 63 -8.76 7.11 8.52
N LEU A 64 -8.54 5.82 8.31
CA LEU A 64 -7.38 5.30 7.56
C LEU A 64 -7.76 4.29 6.46
N PRO A 65 -8.70 4.58 5.54
CA PRO A 65 -9.04 3.64 4.49
C PRO A 65 -7.88 3.38 3.53
N LEU A 66 -7.79 2.16 3.04
CA LEU A 66 -6.86 1.71 2.01
C LEU A 66 -7.62 0.97 0.92
N VAL A 67 -7.07 0.98 -0.29
CA VAL A 67 -7.53 0.10 -1.36
C VAL A 67 -7.33 -1.35 -0.93
N GLY A 68 -8.33 -2.19 -1.18
CA GLY A 68 -8.37 -3.59 -0.75
C GLY A 68 -8.99 -3.81 0.64
N ASP A 69 -9.32 -2.75 1.38
CA ASP A 69 -10.01 -2.90 2.66
C ASP A 69 -11.37 -3.58 2.49
N VAL A 70 -11.63 -4.61 3.30
CA VAL A 70 -12.99 -5.14 3.45
C VAL A 70 -13.70 -4.31 4.51
N ILE A 71 -14.78 -3.66 4.13
CA ILE A 71 -15.54 -2.74 4.97
C ILE A 71 -17.00 -3.19 5.10
N ALA A 72 -17.63 -2.85 6.22
CA ALA A 72 -19.09 -2.90 6.33
C ALA A 72 -19.68 -1.57 5.83
N ILE A 73 -20.57 -1.65 4.84
CA ILE A 73 -21.33 -0.51 4.33
C ILE A 73 -22.80 -0.67 4.70
N THR A 74 -23.47 0.44 4.98
CA THR A 74 -24.92 0.48 5.19
C THR A 74 -25.57 1.55 4.31
N GLN A 75 -26.76 1.25 3.81
CA GLN A 75 -27.59 2.18 3.07
C GLN A 75 -28.75 2.64 3.94
N SER A 76 -29.01 3.94 4.02
CA SER A 76 -30.24 4.46 4.60
C SER A 76 -31.44 4.22 3.68
N SER A 77 -32.67 4.30 4.21
CA SER A 77 -33.89 4.26 3.39
C SER A 77 -34.00 5.41 2.38
N SER A 78 -33.24 6.50 2.60
CA SER A 78 -33.08 7.62 1.66
C SER A 78 -31.98 7.40 0.61
N GLY A 79 -31.34 6.23 0.59
CA GLY A 79 -30.34 5.85 -0.40
C GLY A 79 -28.91 6.27 -0.10
N ASN A 80 -28.66 6.95 1.02
CA ASN A 80 -27.31 7.39 1.41
C ASN A 80 -26.49 6.21 1.92
N TRP A 81 -25.21 6.15 1.52
CA TRP A 81 -24.32 5.10 1.95
C TRP A 81 -23.29 5.57 2.97
N LEU A 82 -23.11 4.79 4.02
CA LEU A 82 -22.10 4.98 5.06
C LEU A 82 -21.17 3.77 5.12
N ALA A 83 -19.88 4.01 5.29
CA ALA A 83 -18.88 2.99 5.63
C ALA A 83 -18.60 3.04 7.12
N LEU A 84 -18.96 1.97 7.83
CA LEU A 84 -18.82 1.85 9.29
C LEU A 84 -17.36 1.73 9.72
N GLY A 85 -16.54 1.08 8.90
CA GLY A 85 -15.14 0.85 9.18
C GLY A 85 -14.60 -0.39 8.49
N ARG A 86 -13.30 -0.60 8.65
CA ARG A 86 -12.55 -1.74 8.14
C ARG A 86 -12.75 -2.97 9.02
N LEU A 87 -13.05 -4.10 8.39
CA LEU A 87 -13.05 -5.44 9.00
C LEU A 87 -11.76 -6.21 8.69
N SER A 88 -11.10 -5.91 7.57
CA SER A 88 -9.77 -6.42 7.21
C SER A 88 -8.99 -5.37 6.44
N SER A 89 -7.69 -5.25 6.70
CA SER A 89 -6.79 -4.33 5.97
C SER A 89 -6.47 -4.86 4.59
N GLY A 90 -6.63 -4.02 3.57
CA GLY A 90 -5.98 -4.20 2.29
C GLY A 90 -4.48 -4.05 2.42
N ASP A 91 -3.73 -4.78 1.60
CA ASP A 91 -2.30 -4.48 1.40
C ASP A 91 -2.23 -3.17 0.60
N PRO A 92 -1.62 -2.09 1.12
CA PRO A 92 -1.48 -0.82 0.41
C PRO A 92 -0.70 -0.95 -0.91
N GLY A 93 -0.09 -2.12 -1.16
CA GLY A 93 0.71 -2.38 -2.33
C GLY A 93 2.08 -1.72 -2.22
N TRP A 94 2.97 -2.09 -3.12
CA TRP A 94 4.33 -1.57 -3.16
C TRP A 94 4.44 -0.42 -4.15
N THR A 95 5.07 0.68 -3.74
CA THR A 95 5.41 1.81 -4.60
C THR A 95 6.89 1.75 -4.96
N THR A 96 7.23 1.80 -6.24
CA THR A 96 8.62 1.87 -6.72
C THR A 96 9.06 3.33 -6.84
N PRO A 97 10.05 3.81 -6.06
CA PRO A 97 10.59 5.15 -6.23
C PRO A 97 11.38 5.29 -7.53
N THR A 98 11.44 6.53 -8.02
CA THR A 98 12.44 6.93 -9.00
C THR A 98 13.79 7.12 -8.28
N LEU A 99 14.82 6.42 -8.75
CA LEU A 99 16.16 6.52 -8.17
C LEU A 99 16.93 7.70 -8.77
N GLY A 100 17.90 8.22 -8.02
CA GLY A 100 18.77 9.29 -8.47
C GLY A 100 19.74 8.85 -9.58
N THR A 101 20.42 9.82 -10.18
CA THR A 101 21.39 9.57 -11.25
C THR A 101 22.49 8.59 -10.80
N GLY A 102 22.79 7.61 -11.64
CA GLY A 102 23.79 6.58 -11.34
C GLY A 102 23.26 5.39 -10.53
N TYR A 103 21.96 5.32 -10.24
CA TYR A 103 21.32 4.14 -9.66
C TYR A 103 20.44 3.43 -10.68
N ILE A 104 20.47 2.10 -10.65
CA ILE A 104 19.63 1.23 -11.47
C ILE A 104 18.82 0.37 -10.52
N GLN A 105 17.51 0.30 -10.75
CA GLN A 105 16.62 -0.54 -9.96
C GLN A 105 17.07 -2.00 -9.99
N GLY A 106 16.97 -2.67 -8.84
CA GLY A 106 17.19 -4.10 -8.76
C GLY A 106 16.13 -4.87 -9.53
N ASN A 107 16.44 -6.13 -9.83
CA ASN A 107 15.52 -7.07 -10.44
C ASN A 107 15.70 -8.43 -9.76
N THR A 108 15.17 -9.51 -10.34
CA THR A 108 15.27 -10.87 -9.79
C THR A 108 16.36 -11.72 -10.43
N SER A 109 17.21 -11.17 -11.30
CA SER A 109 18.13 -11.96 -12.13
C SER A 109 19.56 -11.41 -12.26
N THR A 110 19.77 -10.09 -12.26
CA THR A 110 21.09 -9.47 -12.49
C THR A 110 21.36 -8.20 -11.68
N GLN A 111 20.36 -7.38 -11.40
CA GLN A 111 20.54 -6.04 -10.80
C GLN A 111 20.18 -6.05 -9.32
N GLY A 112 20.89 -5.27 -8.50
CA GLY A 112 20.63 -5.17 -7.07
C GLY A 112 20.82 -6.49 -6.32
N ASN A 113 21.67 -7.39 -6.82
CA ASN A 113 21.89 -8.74 -6.29
C ASN A 113 20.60 -9.57 -6.18
N ASN A 114 19.75 -9.48 -7.20
CA ASN A 114 18.52 -10.26 -7.32
C ASN A 114 17.51 -10.01 -6.18
N ASN A 115 17.63 -8.87 -5.48
CA ASN A 115 16.73 -8.52 -4.39
C ASN A 115 15.35 -8.00 -4.86
N GLY A 116 15.15 -7.84 -6.17
CA GLY A 116 14.01 -7.12 -6.73
C GLY A 116 14.21 -5.60 -6.70
N PRO A 117 13.28 -4.84 -7.30
CA PRO A 117 13.36 -3.38 -7.32
C PRO A 117 13.22 -2.82 -5.92
N ILE A 118 13.92 -1.71 -5.64
CA ILE A 118 13.62 -0.91 -4.44
C ILE A 118 12.16 -0.51 -4.52
N ARG A 119 11.45 -0.71 -3.42
CA ARG A 119 10.05 -0.38 -3.28
C ARG A 119 9.74 -0.10 -1.82
N TYR A 120 8.71 0.70 -1.58
CA TYR A 120 8.25 1.03 -0.25
C TYR A 120 6.74 0.96 -0.13
N ARG A 121 6.26 0.88 1.10
CA ARG A 121 4.84 1.03 1.42
C ARG A 121 4.66 1.60 2.82
N LYS A 122 3.54 2.29 3.02
CA LYS A 122 3.11 2.78 4.33
C LYS A 122 2.13 1.78 4.92
N ILE A 123 2.48 1.17 6.04
CA ILE A 123 1.67 0.13 6.72
C ILE A 123 1.26 0.60 8.11
N ASN A 124 0.05 0.24 8.53
CA ASN A 124 -0.32 0.37 9.93
C ASN A 124 0.07 -0.94 10.63
N TRP A 125 1.02 -0.85 11.56
CA TRP A 125 1.49 -1.98 12.35
C TRP A 125 1.24 -1.67 13.82
N GLN A 126 0.45 -2.50 14.49
CA GLN A 126 0.11 -2.36 15.93
C GLN A 126 -0.45 -0.98 16.30
N GLY A 127 -1.21 -0.34 15.39
CA GLY A 127 -1.85 0.95 15.64
C GLY A 127 -1.01 2.16 15.24
N SER A 128 0.29 2.00 15.00
CA SER A 128 1.19 3.06 14.53
C SER A 128 1.48 2.96 13.04
N TRP A 129 1.83 4.09 12.44
CA TRP A 129 2.18 4.14 11.02
C TRP A 129 3.67 3.91 10.82
N TRP A 130 4.00 2.96 9.96
CA TRP A 130 5.37 2.61 9.62
C TRP A 130 5.59 2.72 8.13
N MET A 131 6.79 3.15 7.75
CA MET A 131 7.30 2.91 6.42
C MET A 131 7.98 1.55 6.40
N GLU A 132 7.74 0.77 5.36
CA GLU A 132 8.46 -0.46 5.07
C GLU A 132 9.13 -0.36 3.70
N TRP A 133 10.37 -0.83 3.62
CA TRP A 133 11.16 -0.90 2.40
C TRP A 133 11.54 -2.33 2.04
N ASP A 134 11.58 -2.59 0.74
CA ASP A 134 12.02 -3.84 0.15
C ASP A 134 12.92 -3.59 -1.06
N GLY A 135 13.67 -4.61 -1.46
CA GLY A 135 14.44 -4.61 -2.71
C GLY A 135 15.88 -4.12 -2.58
N GLY A 136 16.49 -3.89 -3.74
CA GLY A 136 17.85 -3.38 -3.86
C GLY A 136 18.08 -2.63 -5.15
N ALA A 137 19.24 -1.98 -5.25
CA ALA A 137 19.65 -1.23 -6.44
C ALA A 137 21.10 -1.53 -6.76
N THR A 138 21.42 -1.49 -8.06
CA THR A 138 22.80 -1.40 -8.53
C THR A 138 23.20 0.07 -8.51
N ARG A 139 24.40 0.36 -8.01
CA ARG A 139 24.96 1.72 -7.98
C ARG A 139 26.16 1.76 -8.92
N ALA A 140 26.12 2.68 -9.87
CA ALA A 140 27.21 2.95 -10.79
C ALA A 140 28.36 3.69 -10.08
N THR A 141 29.54 3.58 -10.67
CA THR A 141 30.72 4.31 -10.20
C THR A 141 30.50 5.82 -10.25
N GLY A 142 30.83 6.51 -9.16
CA GLY A 142 30.67 7.96 -9.02
C GLY A 142 29.24 8.44 -8.72
N ALA A 143 28.27 7.53 -8.53
CA ALA A 143 26.90 7.92 -8.20
C ALA A 143 26.82 8.67 -6.86
N GLN A 144 25.91 9.63 -6.73
CA GLN A 144 25.77 10.40 -5.50
C GLN A 144 25.46 9.53 -4.29
N THR A 145 26.05 9.85 -3.13
CA THR A 145 25.72 9.19 -1.85
C THR A 145 24.73 10.01 -1.03
N SER A 146 24.61 11.30 -1.33
CA SER A 146 23.55 12.17 -0.83
C SER A 146 22.30 11.97 -1.69
N ASN A 147 21.20 11.58 -1.04
CA ASN A 147 19.91 11.23 -1.63
C ASN A 147 19.97 10.24 -2.82
N ILE A 148 19.81 8.95 -2.54
CA ILE A 148 19.77 7.90 -3.57
C ILE A 148 18.49 7.91 -4.42
N LEU A 149 17.49 8.69 -4.02
CA LEU A 149 16.25 8.90 -4.77
C LEU A 149 16.38 10.12 -5.69
N SER A 150 15.58 10.20 -6.75
CA SER A 150 15.58 11.38 -7.63
C SER A 150 14.97 12.63 -6.96
N ALA A 151 14.19 12.43 -5.90
CA ALA A 151 13.55 13.47 -5.11
C ALA A 151 13.44 13.02 -3.64
N ALA A 152 13.29 13.96 -2.71
CA ALA A 152 13.00 13.64 -1.32
C ALA A 152 11.63 12.96 -1.19
N LEU A 153 11.48 12.09 -0.19
CA LEU A 153 10.21 11.48 0.17
C LEU A 153 9.16 12.56 0.48
N SER A 154 7.89 12.27 0.17
CA SER A 154 6.77 13.11 0.58
C SER A 154 6.68 13.17 2.10
N ALA A 155 6.18 14.29 2.64
CA ALA A 155 6.20 14.57 4.08
C ALA A 155 5.56 13.47 4.94
N ASP A 156 4.55 12.79 4.42
CA ASP A 156 3.81 11.73 5.09
C ASP A 156 4.50 10.35 5.11
N LEU A 157 5.67 10.24 4.46
CA LEU A 157 6.51 9.05 4.35
C LEU A 157 7.89 9.23 5.00
N ARG A 158 8.16 10.39 5.60
CA ARG A 158 9.42 10.71 6.27
C ARG A 158 9.40 10.16 7.70
N PRO A 159 10.55 9.70 8.21
CA PRO A 159 10.60 9.28 9.60
C PRO A 159 10.43 10.49 10.54
N ALA A 160 9.80 10.29 11.69
CA ALA A 160 9.60 11.35 12.70
C ALA A 160 10.91 11.96 13.22
N ALA A 161 11.96 11.14 13.28
CA ALA A 161 13.35 11.52 13.51
C ALA A 161 14.26 10.71 12.58
N ARG A 162 15.51 11.14 12.38
CA ARG A 162 16.45 10.42 11.51
C ARG A 162 16.51 8.92 11.87
N ALA A 163 16.25 8.07 10.89
CA ALA A 163 16.28 6.62 11.04
C ALA A 163 17.51 6.04 10.33
N SER A 164 18.37 5.36 11.09
CA SER A 164 19.65 4.84 10.61
C SER A 164 19.66 3.32 10.59
N PHE A 165 20.11 2.73 9.48
CA PHE A 165 20.18 1.28 9.32
C PHE A 165 21.53 0.84 8.76
N VAL A 166 21.96 -0.35 9.16
CA VAL A 166 23.04 -1.06 8.48
C VAL A 166 22.40 -1.92 7.40
N ILE A 167 22.87 -1.76 6.17
CA ILE A 167 22.34 -2.51 5.02
C ILE A 167 23.41 -3.34 4.34
N ALA A 168 22.97 -4.42 3.70
CA ALA A 168 23.83 -5.25 2.89
C ALA A 168 24.29 -4.50 1.63
N ARG A 169 25.55 -4.72 1.27
CA ARG A 169 26.14 -4.31 0.00
C ARG A 169 27.15 -5.33 -0.50
N ASN A 170 27.58 -5.17 -1.75
CA ASN A 170 28.85 -5.73 -2.18
C ASN A 170 29.90 -4.64 -2.36
N ALA A 171 31.11 -4.93 -1.89
CA ALA A 171 32.31 -4.16 -2.17
C ALA A 171 33.05 -4.94 -3.26
N THR A 172 33.03 -4.45 -4.49
CA THR A 172 33.37 -5.29 -5.63
C THR A 172 34.23 -4.53 -6.60
N SER A 173 35.50 -4.37 -6.24
CA SER A 173 36.67 -4.40 -7.13
C SER A 173 38.00 -4.51 -6.36
N ILE A 174 38.08 -5.37 -5.34
CA ILE A 174 39.38 -5.74 -4.77
C ILE A 174 39.84 -7.05 -5.42
N SER A 175 40.76 -6.94 -6.37
CA SER A 175 41.49 -8.10 -6.91
C SER A 175 42.32 -8.75 -5.80
N GLY A 176 42.27 -10.07 -5.67
CA GLY A 176 43.15 -10.84 -4.78
C GLY A 176 42.64 -11.15 -3.36
N VAL A 177 41.39 -10.83 -3.01
CA VAL A 177 40.88 -11.00 -1.64
C VAL A 177 39.48 -11.61 -1.59
N SER A 178 39.32 -12.78 -2.20
CA SER A 178 38.17 -13.66 -1.93
C SER A 178 38.05 -14.08 -0.45
N LEU A 179 39.01 -13.69 0.42
CA LEU A 179 39.14 -14.10 1.82
C LEU A 179 39.64 -12.97 2.77
N SER A 180 39.59 -11.69 2.39
CA SER A 180 40.03 -10.63 3.31
C SER A 180 38.97 -10.30 4.36
N THR A 181 39.38 -10.34 5.62
CA THR A 181 38.62 -9.84 6.77
C THR A 181 38.41 -8.32 6.76
N SER A 182 38.95 -7.60 5.77
CA SER A 182 38.83 -6.16 5.60
C SER A 182 37.74 -5.74 4.59
N VAL A 183 36.93 -6.68 4.08
CA VAL A 183 35.83 -6.37 3.16
C VAL A 183 34.56 -6.07 3.96
N VAL A 184 34.15 -4.81 3.96
CA VAL A 184 32.90 -4.39 4.62
C VAL A 184 31.72 -4.61 3.66
N HIS A 185 31.00 -5.72 3.82
CA HIS A 185 29.78 -6.07 3.08
C HIS A 185 28.51 -5.37 3.59
N SER A 186 28.70 -4.33 4.40
CA SER A 186 27.64 -3.50 4.92
C SER A 186 27.94 -2.02 4.71
N LEU A 187 26.89 -1.20 4.60
CA LEU A 187 27.01 0.24 4.67
C LEU A 187 25.92 0.80 5.58
N LYS A 188 26.14 2.01 6.12
CA LYS A 188 25.10 2.74 6.84
C LYS A 188 24.25 3.57 5.87
N VAL A 189 22.94 3.43 5.95
CA VAL A 189 21.96 4.30 5.29
C VAL A 189 21.21 5.12 6.34
N ASP A 190 21.02 6.40 6.06
CA ASP A 190 20.21 7.31 6.87
C ASP A 190 18.98 7.74 6.07
N PHE A 191 17.82 7.66 6.70
CA PHE A 191 16.59 8.29 6.27
C PHE A 191 16.41 9.54 7.12
N ASP A 192 16.56 10.70 6.51
CA ASP A 192 16.50 11.99 7.21
C ASP A 192 15.06 12.51 7.29
N SER A 193 14.78 13.34 8.28
CA SER A 193 13.45 13.95 8.49
C SER A 193 13.06 14.95 7.38
N ASP A 194 14.00 15.34 6.53
CA ASP A 194 13.75 16.12 5.30
C ASP A 194 13.32 15.25 4.10
N GLY A 195 13.35 13.92 4.26
CA GLY A 195 12.97 12.94 3.25
C GLY A 195 14.12 12.50 2.34
N THR A 196 15.35 12.94 2.59
CA THR A 196 16.52 12.43 1.88
C THR A 196 16.93 11.06 2.41
N VAL A 197 17.46 10.22 1.50
CA VAL A 197 17.96 8.87 1.83
C VAL A 197 19.44 8.78 1.48
N GLN A 198 20.32 8.80 2.47
CA GLN A 198 21.76 9.00 2.29
C GLN A 198 22.57 7.75 2.61
N LEU A 199 23.61 7.47 1.81
CA LEU A 199 24.61 6.45 2.10
C LEU A 199 25.81 7.08 2.80
N ILE A 200 26.03 6.77 4.08
CA ILE A 200 27.02 7.45 4.90
C ILE A 200 28.43 6.88 4.71
N SER A 201 28.57 5.56 4.69
CA SER A 201 29.88 4.88 4.66
C SER A 201 30.26 4.35 3.27
N ALA A 202 29.67 4.91 2.21
CA ALA A 202 29.91 4.48 0.83
C ALA A 202 31.21 5.06 0.21
N ALA A 203 31.85 6.04 0.86
CA ALA A 203 33.01 6.78 0.34
C ALA A 203 34.39 6.29 0.82
N ALA A 204 34.49 5.20 1.61
CA ALA A 204 35.77 4.68 2.11
C ALA A 204 36.02 3.23 1.64
N GLY A 205 37.22 2.98 1.08
CA GLY A 205 37.73 1.65 0.71
C GLY A 205 37.77 1.35 -0.79
N ALA A 206 38.51 0.31 -1.19
CA ALA A 206 38.72 -0.06 -2.59
C ALA A 206 37.39 -0.42 -3.27
N THR A 207 36.98 0.56 -4.08
CA THR A 207 35.91 0.62 -5.09
C THR A 207 34.51 0.23 -4.62
N GLU A 208 33.79 1.29 -4.27
CA GLU A 208 32.37 1.57 -4.51
C GLU A 208 31.36 0.43 -4.35
N THR A 209 30.29 0.73 -3.62
CA THR A 209 29.10 -0.12 -3.56
C THR A 209 28.57 -0.35 -4.98
N ASN A 210 28.67 -1.59 -5.50
CA ASN A 210 28.07 -1.93 -6.80
C ASN A 210 26.59 -2.28 -6.66
N TRP A 211 26.17 -2.76 -5.49
CA TRP A 211 24.76 -2.90 -5.16
C TRP A 211 24.51 -2.70 -3.67
N LEU A 212 23.30 -2.27 -3.35
CA LEU A 212 22.78 -2.13 -1.99
C LEU A 212 21.38 -2.74 -1.88
N SER A 213 20.97 -3.11 -0.67
CA SER A 213 19.61 -3.58 -0.40
C SER A 213 18.95 -2.74 0.70
N LEU A 214 17.71 -2.30 0.46
CA LEU A 214 16.88 -1.66 1.49
C LEU A 214 15.88 -2.65 2.11
N LYS A 215 16.10 -3.94 1.88
CA LYS A 215 15.16 -4.99 2.24
C LYS A 215 15.01 -5.14 3.74
N GLY A 216 13.75 -5.09 4.19
CA GLY A 216 13.40 -5.30 5.59
C GLY A 216 13.59 -4.07 6.48
N ILE A 217 13.94 -2.92 5.91
CA ILE A 217 13.99 -1.66 6.66
C ILE A 217 12.57 -1.23 7.02
N ARG A 218 12.35 -0.89 8.28
CA ARG A 218 11.12 -0.25 8.76
C ARG A 218 11.42 0.86 9.74
N TYR A 219 10.71 1.97 9.63
CA TYR A 219 10.78 3.09 10.57
C TYR A 219 9.39 3.67 10.87
N PRO A 220 9.19 4.22 12.08
CA PRO A 220 7.94 4.86 12.45
C PRO A 220 7.77 6.21 11.72
N LEU A 221 6.53 6.55 11.43
CA LEU A 221 6.12 7.81 10.80
C LEU A 221 5.49 8.79 11.80
N ASP A 222 5.28 8.34 13.04
CA ASP A 222 4.72 9.06 14.19
C ASP A 222 5.77 9.33 15.29
#